data_AF-A0A2X3CS06-F1
#
_entry.id   AF-A0A2X3CS06-F1
#
_cell.length_a   1.000
_cell.length_b   1.000
_cell.length_c   1.000
_cell.angle_alpha   90.00
_cell.angle_beta   90.00
_cell.angle_gamma   90.00
#
_symmetry.space_group_name_H-M   'P 1'
#
loop_
_entity.id
_entity.type
_entity.pdbx_description
1 polymer ?
#
loop_
_entity_poly.entity_id
_entity_poly.type
_entity_poly.pdbx_seq_one_letter_code
_entity_poly.pdbx_strand_id
1 'polypeptide(L)'
;MAVAVACWLDVDAITRVLLIGSVLLVMIVEILNSAIEAVVDRIGSDFHELSGRAKDMGSAAVLLAIIIALITWGTLLWSHYH
;
A
#
# COMPACT_ATOMS: atom_id res chain seq x y z
N MET A 1 -6.10 12.23 -2.64
CA MET A 1 -7.54 12.32 -2.31
C MET A 1 -7.83 11.74 -0.92
N ALA A 2 -7.46 10.49 -0.62
CA ALA A 2 -7.71 9.84 0.67
C ALA A 2 -7.21 10.64 1.91
N VAL A 3 -6.01 11.20 1.85
CA VAL A 3 -5.46 12.04 2.94
C VAL A 3 -6.29 13.31 3.19
N ALA A 4 -6.82 13.93 2.13
CA ALA A 4 -7.68 15.10 2.26
C ALA A 4 -9.03 14.75 2.91
N VAL A 5 -9.60 13.59 2.54
CA VAL A 5 -10.83 13.06 3.16
C VAL A 5 -10.61 12.75 4.64
N ALA A 6 -9.48 12.12 4.99
CA ALA A 6 -9.13 11.82 6.39
C ALA A 6 -8.91 13.09 7.24
N CYS A 7 -8.44 14.19 6.65
CA CYS A 7 -8.30 15.47 7.34
C CYS A 7 -9.63 16.22 7.51
N TRP A 8 -10.59 15.97 6.61
CA TRP A 8 -11.91 16.58 6.67
C TRP A 8 -12.87 15.84 7.61
N LEU A 9 -12.64 14.55 7.86
CA LEU A 9 -13.40 13.77 8.84
C LEU A 9 -13.15 14.26 10.27
N ASP A 10 -14.24 14.41 11.03
CA ASP A 10 -14.21 14.71 12.47
C ASP A 10 -13.99 13.42 13.27
N VAL A 11 -12.76 12.91 13.20
CA VAL A 11 -12.30 11.71 13.91
C VAL A 11 -11.18 12.05 14.88
N ASP A 12 -11.01 11.20 15.89
CA ASP A 12 -9.92 11.35 16.85
C ASP A 12 -8.53 11.24 16.18
N ALA A 13 -7.50 11.71 16.89
CA ALA A 13 -6.14 11.76 16.38
C ALA A 13 -5.58 10.38 15.97
N ILE A 14 -5.92 9.31 16.69
CA ILE A 14 -5.44 7.95 16.39
C ILE A 14 -6.09 7.47 15.10
N THR A 15 -7.42 7.60 14.98
CA THR A 15 -8.15 7.24 13.76
C THR A 15 -7.61 7.98 12.54
N ARG A 16 -7.36 9.30 12.67
CA ARG A 16 -6.75 10.09 11.58
C ARG A 16 -5.37 9.57 11.17
N VAL A 17 -4.51 9.28 12.14
CA VAL A 17 -3.17 8.74 11.87
C VAL A 17 -3.24 7.37 11.19
N LEU A 18 -4.19 6.50 11.57
CA LEU A 18 -4.38 5.19 10.93
C LEU A 18 -4.89 5.31 9.49
N LEU A 19 -5.85 6.21 9.23
CA LEU A 19 -6.38 6.46 7.89
C LEU A 19 -5.30 7.01 6.95
N ILE A 20 -4.50 7.97 7.42
CA ILE A 20 -3.39 8.54 6.62
C ILE A 20 -2.26 7.51 6.49
N GLY A 21 -1.87 6.87 7.59
CA GLY A 21 -0.77 5.91 7.66
C GLY A 21 -0.98 4.69 6.77
N SER A 22 -2.21 4.18 6.66
CA SER A 22 -2.53 3.07 5.76
C SER A 22 -2.33 3.43 4.28
N VAL A 23 -2.64 4.67 3.87
CA VAL A 23 -2.39 5.16 2.51
C VAL A 23 -0.89 5.38 2.26
N LEU A 24 -0.17 5.92 3.26
CA LEU A 24 1.28 6.06 3.19
C LEU A 24 1.96 4.69 3.06
N LEU A 25 1.47 3.67 3.75
CA LEU A 25 1.98 2.30 3.65
C LEU A 25 1.86 1.76 2.22
N VAL A 26 0.71 1.95 1.56
CA VAL A 26 0.54 1.57 0.15
C VAL A 26 1.59 2.25 -0.74
N MET A 27 1.82 3.56 -0.55
CA MET A 27 2.84 4.28 -1.32
C MET A 27 4.26 3.78 -1.05
N ILE A 28 4.60 3.47 0.20
CA ILE A 28 5.91 2.89 0.55
C ILE A 28 6.09 1.56 -0.17
N VAL A 29 5.10 0.69 -0.15
CA VAL A 29 5.18 -0.64 -0.76
C VAL A 29 5.24 -0.56 -2.29
N GLU A 30 4.50 0.37 -2.91
CA GLU A 30 4.61 0.67 -4.35
C GLU A 30 6.02 1.13 -4.74
N ILE A 31 6.60 2.07 -3.99
CA ILE A 31 7.97 2.55 -4.24
C ILE A 31 8.98 1.41 -4.13
N LEU A 32 8.82 0.53 -3.13
CA LEU A 32 9.66 -0.65 -2.97
C LEU A 32 9.47 -1.65 -4.13
N ASN A 33 8.24 -1.86 -4.59
CA ASN A 33 7.96 -2.71 -5.76
C ASN A 33 8.66 -2.16 -7.01
N SER A 34 8.51 -0.87 -7.31
CA SER A 34 9.19 -0.23 -8.44
C SER A 34 10.72 -0.29 -8.33
N ALA A 35 11.27 -0.19 -7.11
CA ALA A 35 12.70 -0.35 -6.88
C ALA A 35 13.17 -1.79 -7.18
N ILE A 36 12.40 -2.79 -6.78
CA ILE A 36 12.67 -4.20 -7.10
C ILE A 36 12.60 -4.42 -8.61
N GLU A 37 11.56 -3.92 -9.27
CA GLU A 37 11.41 -3.99 -10.74
C GLU A 37 12.62 -3.37 -11.45
N ALA A 38 13.06 -2.18 -11.04
CA ALA A 38 14.23 -1.52 -11.63
C ALA A 38 15.53 -2.32 -11.45
N VAL A 39 15.72 -2.97 -10.30
CA VAL A 39 16.89 -3.82 -10.04
C VAL A 39 16.82 -5.10 -10.88
N VAL A 40 15.65 -5.73 -10.94
CA VAL A 40 15.41 -6.96 -11.70
C VAL A 40 15.61 -6.71 -13.20
N ASP A 41 15.06 -5.62 -13.74
CA ASP A 41 15.19 -5.25 -15.15
C ASP A 41 16.64 -4.91 -15.54
N ARG A 42 17.44 -4.37 -14.60
CA ARG A 42 18.87 -4.11 -14.84
C ARG A 42 19.70 -5.39 -14.96
N ILE A 43 19.32 -6.48 -14.29
CA ILE A 43 20.10 -7.73 -14.22
C ILE A 43 19.66 -8.75 -15.30
N GLY A 44 18.46 -8.58 -15.87
CA GLY A 44 17.65 -9.64 -16.46
C GLY A 44 17.94 -10.16 -17.88
N SER A 45 19.16 -10.13 -18.44
CA SER A 45 19.35 -10.81 -19.75
C SER A 45 19.23 -12.34 -19.67
N ASP A 46 19.61 -12.97 -18.55
CA ASP A 46 19.76 -14.44 -18.45
C ASP A 46 18.88 -15.15 -17.39
N PHE A 47 18.15 -14.41 -16.53
CA PHE A 47 17.42 -14.96 -15.37
C PHE A 47 15.89 -14.80 -15.45
N HIS A 48 15.25 -15.28 -16.52
CA HIS A 48 13.82 -15.05 -16.76
C HIS A 48 12.90 -15.58 -15.65
N GLU A 49 13.15 -16.79 -15.13
CA GLU A 49 12.24 -17.41 -14.15
C GLU A 49 12.35 -16.77 -12.74
N LEU A 50 13.58 -16.44 -12.31
CA LEU A 50 13.80 -15.81 -11.00
C LEU A 50 13.32 -14.35 -11.00
N SER A 51 13.51 -13.64 -12.12
CA SER A 51 13.05 -12.27 -12.33
C SER A 51 11.53 -12.17 -12.28
N GLY A 52 10.82 -13.13 -12.89
CA GLY A 52 9.36 -13.22 -12.81
C GLY A 52 8.87 -13.34 -11.37
N ARG A 53 9.46 -14.27 -10.59
CA ARG A 53 9.08 -14.47 -9.18
C ARG A 53 9.29 -13.22 -8.31
N ALA A 54 10.36 -12.46 -8.55
CA ALA A 54 10.62 -11.22 -7.82
C ALA A 54 9.52 -10.17 -8.08
N LYS A 55 9.07 -10.04 -9.34
CA LYS A 55 7.98 -9.12 -9.73
C LYS A 55 6.63 -9.56 -9.16
N ASP A 56 6.34 -10.85 -9.17
CA ASP A 56 5.10 -11.40 -8.61
C ASP A 56 5.01 -11.13 -7.10
N MET A 57 6.12 -11.33 -6.37
CA MET A 57 6.18 -11.06 -4.94
C MET A 57 6.01 -9.58 -4.61
N GLY A 58 6.63 -8.69 -5.39
CA GLY A 58 6.48 -7.25 -5.21
C GLY A 58 5.04 -6.78 -5.46
N SER A 59 4.42 -7.27 -6.54
CA SER A 59 3.01 -7.01 -6.86
C SER A 59 2.06 -7.54 -5.78
N ALA A 60 2.34 -8.73 -5.22
CA ALA A 60 1.57 -9.29 -4.11
C ALA A 60 1.67 -8.45 -2.84
N ALA A 61 2.84 -7.87 -2.54
CA ALA A 61 3.01 -6.97 -1.40
C ALA A 61 2.14 -5.71 -1.55
N VAL A 62 2.09 -5.12 -2.76
CA VAL A 62 1.23 -3.98 -3.06
C VAL A 62 -0.24 -4.33 -2.82
N LEU A 63 -0.69 -5.49 -3.33
CA LEU A 63 -2.07 -5.95 -3.14
C LEU A 63 -2.41 -6.08 -1.65
N LEU A 64 -1.52 -6.67 -0.85
CA LEU A 64 -1.72 -6.79 0.60
C LEU A 64 -1.79 -5.42 1.29
N ALA A 65 -0.96 -4.46 0.89
CA ALA A 65 -1.01 -3.10 1.42
C ALA A 65 -2.36 -2.42 1.11
N ILE A 66 -2.89 -2.60 -0.12
CA ILE A 66 -4.21 -2.09 -0.51
C ILE A 66 -5.31 -2.73 0.33
N ILE A 67 -5.27 -4.05 0.55
CA ILE A 67 -6.24 -4.76 1.40
C ILE A 67 -6.21 -4.20 2.83
N ILE A 68 -5.02 -3.98 3.40
CA ILE A 68 -4.87 -3.38 4.74
C ILE A 68 -5.50 -1.98 4.77
N ALA A 69 -5.28 -1.16 3.74
CA ALA A 69 -5.87 0.17 3.66
C ALA A 69 -7.40 0.10 3.57
N LEU A 70 -7.95 -0.79 2.75
CA LEU A 70 -9.40 -0.99 2.63
C LEU A 70 -10.03 -1.47 3.95
N ILE A 71 -9.40 -2.42 4.64
CA ILE A 71 -9.88 -2.91 5.93
C ILE A 71 -9.84 -1.79 6.96
N THR A 72 -8.73 -1.04 7.03
CA THR A 72 -8.56 0.07 7.98
C THR A 72 -9.62 1.15 7.78
N TRP A 73 -9.84 1.56 6.53
CA TRP A 73 -10.86 2.54 6.19
C TRP A 73 -12.27 2.01 6.46
N GLY A 74 -12.56 0.78 6.03
CA GLY A 74 -13.87 0.17 6.20
C GLY A 74 -14.26 0.03 7.68
N THR A 75 -13.36 -0.45 8.54
CA THR A 75 -13.64 -0.66 9.96
C THR A 75 -13.76 0.66 10.72
N LEU A 76 -12.89 1.63 10.47
CA LEU A 76 -12.91 2.92 11.17
C LEU A 76 -14.10 3.78 10.72
N LEU A 77 -14.44 3.78 9.43
CA LEU A 77 -15.65 4.47 8.96
C LEU A 77 -16.92 3.81 9.51
N TRP A 78 -16.99 2.47 9.51
CA TRP A 78 -18.12 1.76 10.10
C TRP A 78 -18.30 2.11 11.58
N SER A 79 -17.21 2.11 12.35
CA SER A 79 -17.21 2.47 13.77
C SER A 79 -17.51 3.96 14.02
N HIS A 80 -17.33 4.83 13.03
CA HIS A 80 -17.65 6.26 13.17
C HIS A 80 -19.14 6.54 12.92
N TYR A 81 -19.79 5.77 12.05
CA TYR A 81 -21.20 5.94 11.68
C TYR A 81 -22.18 5.05 12.48
N HIS A 82 -21.68 4.13 13.32
CA HIS A 82 -22.46 3.22 14.16
C HIS A 82 -21.99 3.27 15.60
#